data_AF-A0A1J3CR73-F1
#
_entry.id   AF-A0A1J3CR73-F1
#
_cell.length_a   1.000
_cell.length_b   1.000
_cell.length_c   1.000
_cell.angle_alpha   90.00
_cell.angle_beta   90.00
_cell.angle_gamma   90.00
#
_symmetry.space_group_name_H-M   'P 1'
#
loop_
_entity.id
_entity.type
_entity.pdbx_description
1 polymer ?
#
loop_
_entity_poly.entity_id
_entity_poly.type
_entity_poly.pdbx_seq_one_letter_code
_entity_poly.pdbx_strand_id
1 'polypeptide(L)'
;TMLQRIGTGIFLYILAMVVAALVETKRLQAARDDITILMSVWWLVPQYVIFGVADVFTMVGLQEFFYDQVPIELRSIGMALNLSIFGVGSFLSSLMISVIDKVTSQSGQTSWFDNDLNKAHLDYFYWLLACLSSIG
;
A
#
# COMPACT_ATOMS: atom_id res chain seq x y z
N THR A 1 0.30 18.83 -16.78
CA THR A 1 -0.07 17.88 -17.87
C THR A 1 -0.66 16.62 -17.26
N MET A 2 -1.42 15.80 -18.01
CA MET A 2 -2.07 14.58 -17.45
C MET A 2 -1.06 13.65 -16.77
N LEU A 3 0.08 13.42 -17.40
CA LEU A 3 1.17 12.60 -16.85
C LEU A 3 1.72 13.13 -15.51
N GLN A 4 1.80 14.46 -15.33
CA GLN A 4 2.22 15.06 -14.07
C GLN A 4 1.22 14.81 -12.94
N ARG A 5 -0.10 14.81 -13.24
CA ARG A 5 -1.13 14.50 -12.24
C ARG A 5 -1.05 13.05 -11.79
N ILE A 6 -0.86 12.12 -12.73
CA ILE A 6 -0.63 10.70 -12.44
C ILE A 6 0.65 10.54 -11.60
N GLY A 7 1.76 11.14 -12.02
CA GLY A 7 3.03 11.06 -11.29
C GLY A 7 2.95 11.66 -9.88
N THR A 8 2.20 12.75 -9.70
CA THR A 8 1.96 13.35 -8.37
C THR A 8 1.17 12.39 -7.48
N GLY A 9 0.15 11.73 -8.03
CA GLY A 9 -0.62 10.72 -7.30
C GLY A 9 0.22 9.52 -6.87
N ILE A 10 1.06 8.98 -7.78
CA ILE A 10 1.99 7.88 -7.46
C ILE A 10 2.99 8.30 -6.37
N PHE A 11 3.55 9.50 -6.45
CA PHE A 11 4.44 10.03 -5.41
C PHE A 11 3.74 10.14 -4.04
N LEU A 12 2.49 10.60 -4.02
CA LEU A 12 1.70 10.68 -2.79
C LEU A 12 1.36 9.29 -2.23
N TYR A 13 1.17 8.27 -3.07
CA TYR A 13 1.02 6.88 -2.61
C TYR A 13 2.29 6.38 -1.91
N ILE A 14 3.47 6.65 -2.45
CA ILE A 14 4.75 6.32 -1.80
C ILE A 14 4.84 7.02 -0.45
N LEU A 15 4.49 8.31 -0.39
CA LEU A 15 4.49 9.07 0.85
C LEU A 15 3.51 8.49 1.89
N ALA A 16 2.31 8.06 1.48
CA ALA A 16 1.35 7.41 2.35
C ALA A 16 1.91 6.11 2.95
N MET A 17 2.61 5.30 2.16
CA MET A 17 3.26 4.07 2.62
C MET A 17 4.39 4.34 3.62
N VAL A 18 5.18 5.40 3.40
CA VAL A 18 6.22 5.83 4.36
C VAL A 18 5.59 6.27 5.69
N VAL A 19 4.52 7.06 5.64
CA VAL A 19 3.79 7.49 6.85
C VAL A 19 3.22 6.27 7.59
N ALA A 20 2.63 5.31 6.87
CA ALA A 20 2.12 4.08 7.46
C ALA A 20 3.21 3.25 8.14
N ALA A 21 4.38 3.10 7.50
CA ALA A 21 5.52 2.43 8.11
C ALA A 21 5.97 3.10 9.41
N LEU A 22 6.07 4.45 9.42
CA LEU A 22 6.45 5.21 10.61
C LEU A 22 5.44 5.08 11.76
N VAL A 23 4.14 5.15 11.44
CA VAL A 23 3.07 4.97 12.44
C VAL A 23 3.13 3.58 13.05
N GLU A 24 3.36 2.55 12.24
CA GLU A 24 3.46 1.17 12.73
C GLU A 24 4.71 0.94 13.58
N THR A 25 5.87 1.48 13.19
CA THR A 25 7.09 1.45 14.03
C THR A 25 6.85 2.12 15.38
N LYS A 26 6.12 3.24 15.41
CA LYS A 26 5.75 3.92 16.66
C LYS A 26 4.78 3.10 17.51
N ARG A 27 3.80 2.44 16.89
CA ARG A 27 2.86 1.55 17.57
C ARG A 27 3.58 0.35 18.20
N LEU A 28 4.51 -0.26 17.47
CA LEU A 28 5.31 -1.39 17.94
C LEU A 28 6.24 -0.99 19.09
N GLN A 29 6.87 0.18 19.02
CA GLN A 29 7.67 0.72 20.13
C GLN A 29 6.83 0.94 21.39
N ALA A 30 5.66 1.57 21.26
CA ALA A 30 4.75 1.79 22.39
C ALA A 30 4.28 0.47 23.02
N ALA A 31 3.94 -0.53 22.21
CA ALA A 31 3.52 -1.85 22.69
C ALA A 31 4.65 -2.62 23.40
N ARG A 32 5.92 -2.34 23.06
CA ARG A 32 7.09 -2.98 23.67
C ARG A 32 7.47 -2.38 25.02
N ASP A 33 7.31 -1.06 25.16
CA ASP A 33 7.64 -0.34 26.40
C ASP A 33 6.54 -0.43 27.46
N ASP A 34 5.26 -0.48 27.06
CA ASP A 34 4.14 -0.70 27.98
C ASP A 34 2.92 -1.29 27.24
N ILE A 35 2.53 -2.51 27.60
CA ILE A 35 1.40 -3.26 26.98
C ILE A 35 0.06 -2.50 27.16
N THR A 36 0.01 -1.55 28.10
CA THR A 36 -1.20 -0.83 28.48
C THR A 36 -1.49 0.43 27.63
N ILE A 37 -0.52 0.89 26.83
CA ILE A 37 -0.71 2.09 25.99
C ILE A 37 -1.40 1.69 24.68
N LEU A 38 -2.74 1.69 24.69
CA LEU A 38 -3.51 1.64 23.45
C LEU A 38 -3.26 2.91 22.63
N MET A 39 -2.53 2.76 21.52
CA MET A 39 -2.36 3.83 20.53
C MET A 39 -3.73 4.25 19.99
N SER A 40 -3.99 5.55 19.94
CA SER A 40 -5.26 6.05 19.44
C SER A 40 -5.43 5.79 17.94
N VAL A 41 -6.63 5.39 17.51
CA VAL A 41 -6.98 5.14 16.09
C VAL A 41 -6.75 6.39 15.21
N TRP A 42 -6.75 7.58 15.80
CA TRP A 42 -6.46 8.84 15.14
C TRP A 42 -5.09 8.88 14.43
N TRP A 43 -4.13 8.04 14.84
CA TRP A 43 -2.82 7.93 14.17
C TRP A 43 -2.89 7.31 12.76
N LEU A 44 -3.98 6.64 12.40
CA LEU A 44 -4.18 6.14 11.03
C LEU A 44 -4.75 7.22 10.09
N VAL A 45 -5.27 8.32 10.62
CA VAL A 45 -5.87 9.38 9.79
C VAL A 45 -4.88 9.98 8.78
N PRO A 46 -3.62 10.33 9.14
CA PRO A 46 -2.67 10.92 8.21
C PRO A 46 -2.41 10.07 6.96
N GLN A 47 -2.17 8.76 7.14
CA GLN A 47 -1.92 7.84 6.01
C GLN A 47 -3.15 7.73 5.09
N TYR A 48 -4.37 7.64 5.64
CA TYR A 48 -5.59 7.51 4.84
C TYR A 48 -5.96 8.81 4.11
N VAL A 49 -5.71 9.98 4.72
CA VAL A 49 -5.92 11.26 4.06
C VAL A 49 -4.98 11.41 2.87
N ILE A 50 -3.69 11.11 3.04
CA ILE A 50 -2.71 11.19 1.93
C ILE A 50 -3.08 10.19 0.83
N PHE A 51 -3.47 8.96 1.20
CA PHE A 51 -3.92 7.94 0.25
C PHE A 51 -5.16 8.40 -0.54
N GLY A 52 -6.16 8.99 0.12
CA GLY A 52 -7.35 9.51 -0.55
C GLY A 52 -7.03 10.65 -1.53
N VAL A 53 -6.13 11.56 -1.15
CA VAL A 53 -5.67 12.62 -2.06
C VAL A 53 -4.91 12.02 -3.25
N ALA A 54 -4.01 11.07 -3.01
CA ALA A 54 -3.27 10.36 -4.05
C ALA A 54 -4.19 9.69 -5.07
N ASP A 55 -5.27 9.05 -4.60
CA ASP A 55 -6.23 8.37 -5.45
C ASP A 55 -6.98 9.34 -6.36
N VAL A 56 -7.43 10.49 -5.84
CA VAL A 56 -8.10 11.51 -6.66
C VAL A 56 -7.18 12.01 -7.78
N PHE A 57 -5.91 12.29 -7.49
CA PHE A 57 -4.96 12.75 -8.51
C PHE A 57 -4.67 11.67 -9.57
N THR A 58 -4.48 10.43 -9.13
CA THR A 58 -4.15 9.30 -10.02
C THR A 58 -5.34 8.92 -10.87
N MET A 59 -6.53 8.78 -10.28
CA MET A 59 -7.74 8.35 -10.95
C MET A 59 -8.19 9.34 -12.01
N VAL A 60 -8.19 10.65 -11.71
CA VAL A 60 -8.57 11.66 -12.69
C VAL A 60 -7.54 11.75 -13.82
N GLY A 61 -6.24 11.65 -13.49
CA GLY A 61 -5.18 11.63 -14.50
C GLY A 61 -5.26 10.41 -15.43
N LEU A 62 -5.53 9.22 -14.89
CA LEU A 62 -5.73 7.98 -15.65
C LEU A 62 -6.99 8.06 -16.53
N GLN A 63 -8.09 8.59 -16.01
CA GLN A 63 -9.33 8.74 -16.79
C GLN A 63 -9.13 9.67 -17.99
N GLU A 64 -8.52 10.85 -17.79
CA GLU A 64 -8.22 11.78 -18.89
C GLU A 64 -7.30 11.14 -19.92
N PHE A 65 -6.23 10.46 -19.49
CA PHE A 65 -5.30 9.77 -20.39
C PHE A 65 -5.99 8.65 -21.19
N PHE A 66 -6.82 7.82 -20.53
CA PHE A 66 -7.54 6.75 -21.22
C PHE A 66 -8.57 7.28 -22.21
N TYR A 67 -9.27 8.36 -21.86
CA TYR A 67 -10.23 8.97 -22.77
C TYR A 67 -9.59 9.54 -24.03
N ASP A 68 -8.42 10.18 -23.90
CA ASP A 68 -7.70 10.75 -25.04
C ASP A 68 -7.01 9.68 -25.91
N GLN A 69 -6.54 8.57 -25.30
CA GLN A 69 -5.68 7.60 -25.97
C GLN A 69 -6.42 6.34 -26.47
N VAL A 70 -7.61 6.03 -25.97
CA VAL A 70 -8.33 4.79 -26.33
C VAL A 70 -9.45 5.07 -27.34
N PRO A 71 -9.45 4.37 -28.50
CA PRO A 71 -10.56 4.42 -29.45
C PRO A 71 -11.88 4.03 -28.79
N ILE A 72 -12.98 4.69 -29.17
CA ILE A 72 -14.33 4.49 -28.61
C ILE A 72 -14.74 3.00 -28.57
N GLU A 73 -14.33 2.22 -29.57
CA GLU A 73 -14.61 0.80 -29.73
C GLU A 73 -13.93 -0.09 -28.65
N LEU A 74 -12.78 0.34 -28.11
CA LEU A 74 -11.99 -0.43 -27.14
C LEU A 74 -12.23 0.00 -25.69
N ARG A 75 -13.13 0.96 -25.47
CA ARG A 75 -13.34 1.56 -24.15
C ARG A 75 -13.85 0.57 -23.10
N SER A 76 -14.69 -0.39 -23.50
CA SER A 76 -15.15 -1.48 -22.63
C SER A 76 -14.00 -2.42 -22.20
N ILE A 77 -13.10 -2.73 -23.14
CA ILE A 77 -11.89 -3.53 -22.88
C ILE A 77 -10.95 -2.77 -21.94
N GLY A 78 -10.81 -1.44 -22.12
CA GLY A 78 -10.03 -0.59 -21.22
C GLY A 78 -10.54 -0.61 -19.77
N MET A 79 -11.86 -0.58 -19.57
CA MET A 79 -12.45 -0.74 -18.22
C MET A 79 -12.19 -2.13 -17.64
N ALA A 80 -12.34 -3.19 -18.44
CA ALA A 80 -12.07 -4.56 -18.00
C ALA A 80 -10.59 -4.76 -17.61
N LEU A 81 -9.66 -4.20 -18.38
CA LEU A 81 -8.23 -4.21 -18.05
C LEU A 81 -7.95 -3.44 -16.76
N ASN A 82 -8.56 -2.27 -16.57
CA ASN A 82 -8.40 -1.51 -15.32
C ASN A 82 -8.91 -2.31 -14.11
N LEU A 83 -10.08 -2.96 -14.23
CA LEU A 83 -10.59 -3.85 -13.18
C LEU A 83 -9.64 -5.03 -12.92
N SER A 84 -9.06 -5.59 -13.99
CA SER A 84 -8.08 -6.68 -13.89
C SER A 84 -6.81 -6.28 -13.14
N ILE A 85 -6.40 -5.00 -13.18
CA ILE A 85 -5.23 -4.52 -12.41
C ILE A 85 -5.46 -4.72 -10.91
N PHE A 86 -6.66 -4.44 -10.39
CA PHE A 86 -6.98 -4.70 -8.98
C PHE A 86 -6.94 -6.19 -8.66
N GLY A 87 -7.44 -7.05 -9.56
CA GLY A 87 -7.37 -8.50 -9.41
C GLY A 87 -5.94 -9.02 -9.36
N VAL A 88 -5.11 -8.62 -10.33
CA VAL A 88 -3.68 -8.97 -10.40
C VAL A 88 -2.93 -8.44 -9.17
N GLY A 89 -3.20 -7.20 -8.74
CA GLY A 89 -2.61 -6.62 -7.53
C GLY A 89 -2.97 -7.40 -6.27
N SER A 90 -4.21 -7.87 -6.16
CA SER A 90 -4.65 -8.71 -5.03
C SER A 90 -3.92 -10.06 -5.03
N PHE A 91 -3.83 -10.73 -6.19
CA PHE A 91 -3.06 -11.98 -6.32
C PHE A 91 -1.58 -11.78 -5.97
N LEU A 92 -0.96 -10.72 -6.46
CA LEU A 92 0.43 -10.41 -6.18
C LEU A 92 0.65 -10.14 -4.68
N SER A 93 -0.26 -9.40 -4.04
CA SER A 93 -0.23 -9.17 -2.59
C SER A 93 -0.32 -10.47 -1.81
N SER A 94 -1.27 -11.34 -2.14
CA SER A 94 -1.40 -12.66 -1.50
C SER A 94 -0.18 -13.55 -1.71
N LEU A 95 0.38 -13.57 -2.92
CA LEU A 95 1.61 -14.30 -3.21
C LEU A 95 2.78 -13.77 -2.38
N MET A 96 2.93 -12.45 -2.29
CA MET A 96 4.00 -11.81 -1.53
C MET A 96 3.90 -12.13 -0.05
N ILE A 97 2.70 -12.02 0.53
CA ILE A 97 2.44 -12.41 1.93
C ILE A 97 2.78 -13.88 2.14
N SER A 98 2.33 -14.77 1.24
CA SER A 98 2.58 -16.22 1.36
C SER A 98 4.08 -16.56 1.28
N VAL A 99 4.83 -15.91 0.38
CA VAL A 99 6.27 -16.10 0.26
C VAL A 99 6.98 -15.61 1.53
N ILE A 100 6.65 -14.41 2.01
CA ILE A 100 7.24 -13.83 3.22
C ILE A 100 6.94 -14.68 4.45
N ASP A 101 5.70 -15.14 4.59
CA ASP A 101 5.30 -16.00 5.71
C ASP A 101 6.04 -17.34 5.67
N LYS A 102 6.17 -17.96 4.50
CA LYS A 102 6.92 -19.21 4.33
C LYS A 102 8.42 -19.05 4.62
N VAL A 103 9.03 -17.94 4.21
CA VAL A 103 10.46 -17.67 4.45
C VAL A 103 10.72 -17.32 5.92
N THR A 104 9.84 -16.52 6.53
CA THR A 104 10.04 -16.04 7.91
C THR A 104 9.69 -17.12 8.95
N SER A 105 8.64 -17.92 8.71
CA SER A 105 8.20 -18.99 9.63
C SER A 105 9.16 -20.18 9.74
N GLN A 106 10.06 -20.38 8.75
CA GLN A 106 11.01 -21.50 8.77
C GLN A 106 12.13 -21.38 9.81
N SER A 107 12.35 -20.21 10.42
CA SER A 107 13.50 -19.98 11.31
C SER A 107 13.22 -20.12 12.82
N GLY A 108 12.00 -20.51 13.22
CA GLY A 108 11.64 -20.59 14.65
C GLY A 108 11.50 -19.22 15.34
N GLN A 109 11.56 -18.12 14.59
CA GLN A 109 11.26 -16.76 15.03
C GLN A 109 9.84 -16.34 14.61
N THR A 110 9.27 -15.34 15.28
CA THR A 110 7.92 -14.80 15.03
C THR A 110 7.77 -14.34 13.58
N SER A 111 6.73 -14.80 12.87
CA SER A 111 6.44 -14.38 11.49
C SER A 111 6.15 -12.88 11.41
N TRP A 112 6.42 -12.23 10.27
CA TRP A 112 6.02 -10.83 10.05
C TRP A 112 4.51 -10.63 10.22
N PHE A 113 3.73 -11.69 10.01
CA PHE A 113 2.27 -11.75 10.14
C PHE A 113 1.84 -12.68 11.29
N ASP A 114 2.42 -12.51 12.47
CA ASP A 114 1.98 -13.25 13.66
C ASP A 114 0.51 -12.90 14.03
N ASN A 115 -0.23 -13.85 14.60
CA ASN A 115 -1.61 -13.64 15.08
C ASN A 115 -1.66 -12.65 16.26
N ASP A 116 -0.55 -12.51 16.98
CA ASP A 116 -0.36 -11.49 18.00
C ASP A 116 0.24 -10.22 17.34
N LEU A 117 -0.59 -9.19 17.14
CA LEU A 117 -0.18 -7.90 16.54
C LEU A 117 0.96 -7.21 17.29
N ASN A 118 1.21 -7.56 18.56
CA ASN A 118 2.35 -7.02 19.31
C ASN A 118 3.67 -7.76 19.02
N LYS A 119 3.59 -8.94 18.39
CA LYS A 119 4.73 -9.74 17.93
C LYS A 119 4.90 -9.71 16.41
N ALA A 120 3.83 -9.39 15.68
CA ALA A 120 3.88 -9.16 14.24
C ALA A 120 4.74 -7.93 13.92
N HIS A 121 5.56 -8.04 12.87
CA HIS A 121 6.44 -6.97 12.40
C HIS A 121 5.94 -6.47 11.04
N LEU A 122 4.76 -5.84 11.07
CA LEU A 122 4.10 -5.26 9.88
C LEU A 122 4.90 -4.09 9.29
N ASP A 123 5.76 -3.45 10.08
CA ASP A 123 6.65 -2.38 9.67
C ASP A 123 7.61 -2.82 8.54
N TYR A 124 8.16 -4.03 8.61
CA TYR A 124 9.02 -4.57 7.54
C TYR A 124 8.26 -4.77 6.22
N PHE A 125 7.01 -5.18 6.29
CA PHE A 125 6.16 -5.33 5.11
C PHE A 125 5.87 -3.97 4.46
N TYR A 126 5.59 -2.94 5.25
CA TYR A 126 5.37 -1.58 4.72
C TYR A 126 6.65 -0.97 4.12
N TRP A 127 7.82 -1.19 4.72
CA TRP A 127 9.10 -0.77 4.14
C TRP A 127 9.40 -1.48 2.81
N LEU A 128 9.13 -2.78 2.72
CA LEU A 128 9.32 -3.54 1.49
C LEU A 128 8.41 -3.01 0.37
N LEU A 129 7.14 -2.72 0.68
CA LEU A 129 6.22 -2.10 -0.26
C LEU A 129 6.70 -0.71 -0.70
N ALA A 130 7.16 0.14 0.23
CA ALA A 130 7.65 1.47 -0.10
C ALA A 130 8.87 1.43 -1.04
N CYS A 131 9.82 0.51 -0.81
CA CYS A 131 10.97 0.30 -1.70
C CYS A 131 10.52 -0.19 -3.08
N LEU A 132 9.63 -1.18 -3.14
CA LEU A 132 9.12 -1.73 -4.40
C LEU A 132 8.38 -0.65 -5.22
N SER A 133 7.55 0.16 -4.55
CA SER A 133 6.83 1.28 -5.17
C SER A 133 7.75 2.43 -5.61
N SER A 134 8.94 2.58 -5.00
CA SER A 134 9.91 3.61 -5.39
C SER A 134 10.81 3.19 -6.56
N ILE A 135 10.94 1.89 -6.82
CA ILE A 135 11.73 1.33 -7.93
C ILE A 135 10.93 1.29 -9.24
N GLY A 136 9.59 1.23 -9.13
CA GLY A 136 8.65 1.17 -10.25
C GLY A 136 8.38 2.50 -10.93
#